data_AF-U3AIF3-F1
#
_entry.id   AF-U3AIF3-F1
#
_cell.length_a   1.000
_cell.length_b   1.000
_cell.length_c   1.000
_cell.angle_alpha   90.00
_cell.angle_beta   90.00
_cell.angle_gamma   90.00
#
_symmetry.space_group_name_H-M   'P 1'
#
loop_
_entity.id
_entity.type
_entity.pdbx_description
1 polymer ?
#
loop_
_entity_poly.entity_id
_entity_poly.type
_entity_poly.pdbx_seq_one_letter_code
_entity_poly.pdbx_strand_id
1 'polypeptide(L)'
;MSRQITLAVALAFIGAAAQAEVAPQQVAYGEYGAIETSLSGTPGDPKAGAEVMADRGLGNCVACHAVGALDEVPFHGEVGPPLDGAADRWAEADLRGIVANAR
;
A
#
# COMPACT_ATOMS: atom_id res chain seq x y z
N MET A 1 18.46 35.28 21.16
CA MET A 1 18.53 34.45 19.93
C MET A 1 18.68 32.96 20.23
N SER A 2 19.57 32.52 21.15
CA SER A 2 19.75 31.09 21.46
C SER A 2 18.50 30.36 22.01
N ARG A 3 17.66 31.00 22.84
CA ARG A 3 16.45 30.37 23.44
C ARG A 3 15.29 30.18 22.45
N GLN A 4 15.23 31.00 21.40
CA GLN A 4 14.15 30.93 20.41
C GLN A 4 14.40 29.79 19.40
N ILE A 5 15.67 29.48 19.12
CA ILE A 5 16.05 28.35 18.28
C ILE A 5 15.76 27.02 19.00
N THR A 6 15.96 26.95 20.32
CA THR A 6 15.66 25.74 21.11
C THR A 6 14.16 25.41 21.15
N LEU A 7 13.29 26.43 21.14
CA LEU A 7 11.82 26.22 21.16
C LEU A 7 11.29 25.76 19.79
N ALA A 8 11.88 26.22 18.69
CA ALA A 8 11.49 25.84 17.34
C ALA A 8 11.79 24.37 17.02
N VAL A 9 12.88 23.82 17.57
CA VAL A 9 13.24 22.40 17.40
C VAL A 9 12.32 21.47 18.21
N ALA A 10 11.83 21.92 19.37
CA ALA A 10 10.91 21.13 20.20
C ALA A 10 9.49 21.02 19.59
N LEU A 11 9.05 22.02 18.83
CA LEU A 11 7.74 22.01 18.14
C LEU A 11 7.72 21.09 16.90
N ALA A 12 8.87 20.81 16.29
CA ALA A 12 8.96 19.90 15.14
C ALA A 12 8.80 18.41 15.52
N PHE A 13 8.96 18.06 16.79
CA PHE A 13 8.89 16.67 17.27
C PHE A 13 7.49 16.23 17.74
N ILE A 14 6.50 17.13 17.77
CA ILE A 14 5.14 16.80 18.25
C ILE A 14 4.28 16.11 17.17
N GLY A 15 4.74 16.08 15.91
CA GLY A 15 3.97 15.55 14.78
C GLY A 15 4.02 14.04 14.55
N ALA A 16 4.85 13.28 15.26
CA ALA A 16 4.87 11.82 15.15
C ALA A 16 3.79 11.22 16.05
N ALA A 17 2.52 11.49 15.76
CA ALA A 17 1.45 10.67 16.29
C ALA A 17 1.65 9.26 15.69
N ALA A 18 2.05 8.30 16.53
CA ALA A 18 1.99 6.90 16.18
C ALA A 18 0.52 6.56 15.91
N GLN A 19 0.12 6.59 14.63
CA GLN A 19 -1.21 6.16 14.21
C GLN A 19 -1.26 4.65 14.43
N ALA A 20 -2.17 4.20 15.29
CA ALA A 20 -2.41 2.78 15.50
C ALA A 20 -2.87 2.16 14.16
N GLU A 21 -2.33 0.98 13.84
CA GLU A 21 -2.77 0.21 12.67
C GLU A 21 -4.27 -0.08 12.75
N VAL A 22 -4.95 0.01 11.61
CA VAL A 22 -6.37 -0.34 11.49
C VAL A 22 -6.49 -1.86 11.59
N ALA A 23 -7.19 -2.35 12.62
CA ALA A 23 -7.43 -3.78 12.77
C ALA A 23 -8.27 -4.32 11.59
N PRO A 24 -8.06 -5.55 11.12
CA PRO A 24 -8.75 -6.08 9.94
C PRO A 24 -10.28 -5.99 9.99
N GLN A 25 -10.88 -6.15 11.17
CA GLN A 25 -12.33 -6.06 11.37
C GLN A 25 -12.87 -4.63 11.42
N GLN A 26 -11.98 -3.63 11.42
CA GLN A 26 -12.31 -2.21 11.53
C GLN A 26 -12.03 -1.44 10.23
N VAL A 27 -11.64 -2.13 9.16
CA VAL A 27 -11.43 -1.50 7.86
C VAL A 27 -12.78 -0.96 7.35
N ALA A 28 -12.81 0.35 7.09
CA ALA A 28 -13.96 1.02 6.52
C ALA A 28 -13.90 0.97 4.99
N TYR A 29 -14.88 0.30 4.39
CA TYR A 29 -15.04 0.21 2.94
C TYR A 29 -16.13 1.19 2.49
N GLY A 30 -15.88 1.91 1.39
CA GLY A 30 -16.86 2.71 0.70
C GLY A 30 -17.91 1.85 -0.02
N GLU A 31 -18.88 2.50 -0.67
CA GLU A 31 -20.00 1.84 -1.36
C GLU A 31 -19.53 0.77 -2.37
N TYR A 32 -18.44 1.05 -3.08
CA TYR A 32 -17.86 0.16 -4.10
C TYR A 32 -16.60 -0.58 -3.62
N GLY A 33 -16.38 -0.67 -2.30
CA GLY A 33 -15.23 -1.39 -1.73
C GLY A 33 -13.92 -0.58 -1.67
N ALA A 34 -13.91 0.68 -2.09
CA ALA A 34 -12.75 1.55 -1.95
C ALA A 34 -12.40 1.77 -0.46
N ILE A 35 -11.11 1.88 -0.15
CA ILE A 35 -10.65 2.24 1.20
C ILE A 35 -9.95 3.60 1.09
N GLU A 36 -10.62 4.65 1.54
CA GLU A 36 -10.14 6.04 1.39
C GLU A 36 -8.91 6.35 2.25
N THR A 37 -8.82 5.75 3.44
CA THR A 37 -7.78 6.04 4.42
C THR A 37 -6.68 4.98 4.41
N SER A 38 -5.42 5.39 4.62
CA SER A 38 -4.33 4.45 4.85
C SER A 38 -4.62 3.52 6.04
N LEU A 39 -4.26 2.24 5.92
CA LEU A 39 -4.45 1.23 6.95
C LEU A 39 -3.45 1.33 8.12
N SER A 40 -2.33 2.04 7.93
CA SER A 40 -1.29 2.20 8.96
C SER A 40 -0.88 3.66 9.21
N GLY A 41 -1.30 4.59 8.35
CA GLY A 41 -0.80 5.98 8.36
C GLY A 41 0.67 6.12 7.92
N THR A 42 1.38 5.01 7.71
CA THR A 42 2.79 5.00 7.26
C THR A 42 2.83 5.01 5.73
N PRO A 43 3.72 5.81 5.10
CA PRO A 43 3.93 5.74 3.65
C PRO A 43 4.37 4.35 3.21
N GLY A 44 3.83 3.86 2.09
CA GLY A 44 4.22 2.57 1.54
C GLY A 44 5.64 2.57 0.98
N ASP A 45 6.34 1.44 1.10
CA ASP A 45 7.62 1.19 0.44
C ASP A 45 7.39 0.36 -0.85
N PRO A 46 7.60 0.94 -2.04
CA PRO A 46 7.40 0.22 -3.31
C PRO A 46 8.31 -1.00 -3.48
N LYS A 47 9.52 -1.00 -2.89
CA LYS A 47 10.45 -2.15 -2.99
C LYS A 47 9.93 -3.34 -2.18
N ALA A 48 9.50 -3.08 -0.95
CA ALA A 48 8.82 -4.10 -0.15
C ALA A 48 7.52 -4.58 -0.82
N GLY A 49 6.80 -3.69 -1.50
CA GLY A 49 5.63 -4.05 -2.30
C GLY A 49 5.93 -5.04 -3.43
N ALA A 50 7.02 -4.81 -4.17
CA ALA A 50 7.48 -5.75 -5.21
C ALA A 50 7.82 -7.13 -4.62
N GLU A 51 8.50 -7.18 -3.47
CA GLU A 51 8.80 -8.43 -2.76
C GLU A 51 7.52 -9.17 -2.34
N VAL A 52 6.53 -8.47 -1.76
CA VAL A 52 5.23 -9.05 -1.38
C VAL A 52 4.51 -9.65 -2.59
N MET A 53 4.56 -8.98 -3.75
CA MET A 53 3.90 -9.45 -4.97
C MET A 53 4.53 -10.73 -5.53
N ALA A 54 5.85 -10.86 -5.43
CA ALA A 54 6.62 -11.99 -5.97
C ALA A 54 6.72 -13.17 -5.01
N ASP A 55 6.64 -12.93 -3.69
CA ASP A 55 6.82 -13.97 -2.69
C ASP A 55 5.58 -14.87 -2.54
N ARG A 56 5.80 -16.18 -2.64
CA ARG A 56 4.75 -17.21 -2.59
C ARG A 56 4.10 -17.38 -1.21
N GLY A 57 4.81 -17.04 -0.14
CA GLY A 57 4.32 -17.08 1.24
C GLY A 57 3.63 -15.79 1.68
N LEU A 58 3.74 -14.72 0.89
CA LEU A 58 3.09 -13.43 1.11
C LEU A 58 1.91 -13.23 0.15
N GLY A 59 2.02 -12.30 -0.80
CA GLY A 59 0.94 -11.94 -1.72
C GLY A 59 0.79 -12.91 -2.88
N ASN A 60 1.88 -13.52 -3.34
CA ASN A 60 1.90 -14.47 -4.46
C ASN A 60 1.13 -13.98 -5.70
N CYS A 61 1.12 -12.67 -5.93
CA CYS A 61 0.29 -12.02 -6.95
C CYS A 61 0.65 -12.48 -8.36
N VAL A 62 1.96 -12.67 -8.60
CA VAL A 62 2.51 -13.13 -9.88
C VAL A 62 2.03 -14.53 -10.27
N ALA A 63 1.55 -15.35 -9.33
CA ALA A 63 0.97 -16.64 -9.67
C ALA A 63 -0.32 -16.53 -10.49
N CYS A 64 -1.00 -15.39 -10.42
CA CYS A 64 -2.24 -15.12 -11.14
C CYS A 64 -2.11 -14.04 -12.21
N HIS A 65 -1.21 -13.06 -12.02
CA HIS A 65 -1.12 -11.87 -12.87
C HIS A 65 0.27 -11.70 -13.48
N ALA A 66 0.32 -11.27 -14.74
CA ALA A 66 1.52 -10.74 -15.35
C ALA A 66 1.83 -9.31 -14.84
N VAL A 67 3.10 -9.07 -14.52
CA VAL A 67 3.63 -7.76 -14.09
C VAL A 67 4.93 -7.50 -14.86
N GLY A 68 4.89 -6.63 -15.88
CA GLY A 68 6.07 -6.35 -16.71
C GLY A 68 7.24 -5.74 -15.94
N ALA A 69 6.95 -5.00 -14.86
CA ALA A 69 7.98 -4.42 -14.00
C ALA A 69 8.71 -5.43 -13.09
N LEU A 70 8.29 -6.70 -13.07
CA LEU A 70 8.89 -7.80 -12.29
C LEU A 70 9.30 -8.96 -13.22
N ASP A 71 9.80 -8.67 -14.42
CA ASP A 71 10.11 -9.68 -15.44
C ASP A 71 11.26 -10.62 -15.06
N GLU A 72 12.05 -10.28 -14.04
CA GLU A 72 13.05 -11.14 -13.42
C GLU A 72 12.43 -12.30 -12.62
N VAL A 73 11.15 -12.19 -12.23
CA VAL A 73 10.40 -13.24 -11.54
C VAL A 73 9.78 -14.16 -12.60
N PRO A 74 10.18 -15.45 -12.67
CA PRO A 74 9.74 -16.31 -13.75
C PRO A 74 8.31 -16.84 -13.53
N PHE A 75 7.67 -17.25 -14.63
CA PHE A 75 6.38 -17.98 -14.65
C PHE A 75 5.18 -17.21 -14.09
N HIS A 76 4.97 -15.99 -14.58
CA HIS A 76 3.74 -15.25 -14.29
C HIS A 76 2.49 -15.96 -14.82
N GLY A 77 1.41 -15.92 -14.02
CA GLY A 77 0.13 -16.50 -14.39
C GLY A 77 -0.73 -15.60 -15.27
N GLU A 78 -1.77 -16.19 -15.85
CA GLU A 78 -2.72 -15.54 -16.77
C GLU A 78 -4.18 -15.66 -16.28
N VAL A 79 -4.39 -15.97 -14.99
CA VAL A 79 -5.73 -16.11 -14.40
C VAL A 79 -6.40 -14.75 -14.27
N GLY A 80 -5.64 -13.76 -13.79
CA GLY A 80 -6.05 -12.37 -13.75
C GLY A 80 -5.44 -11.56 -14.89
N PRO A 81 -5.98 -10.36 -15.18
CA PRO A 81 -5.41 -9.48 -16.21
C PRO A 81 -4.02 -8.97 -15.80
N PRO A 82 -3.18 -8.54 -16.76
CA PRO A 82 -1.91 -7.88 -16.44
C PRO A 82 -2.09 -6.65 -15.54
N LEU A 83 -1.19 -6.48 -14.57
CA LEU A 83 -1.22 -5.33 -13.66
C LEU A 83 -0.51 -4.09 -14.24
N ASP A 84 0.14 -4.21 -15.39
CA ASP A 84 0.69 -3.05 -16.10
C ASP A 84 -0.43 -2.03 -16.39
N GLY A 85 -0.17 -0.76 -16.05
CA GLY A 85 -1.15 0.33 -16.14
C GLY A 85 -2.28 0.28 -15.12
N ALA A 86 -2.20 -0.55 -14.06
CA ALA A 86 -3.22 -0.57 -13.01
C ALA A 86 -3.42 0.81 -12.35
N ALA A 87 -2.34 1.56 -12.15
CA ALA A 87 -2.39 2.92 -11.61
C ALA A 87 -3.02 3.95 -12.56
N ASP A 88 -3.13 3.66 -13.86
CA ASP A 88 -3.85 4.51 -14.81
C ASP A 88 -5.35 4.22 -14.81
N ARG A 89 -5.74 3.00 -14.41
CA ARG A 89 -7.12 2.51 -14.44
C ARG A 89 -7.88 2.71 -13.13
N TRP A 90 -7.18 2.68 -12.01
CA TRP A 90 -7.77 2.66 -10.67
C TRP A 90 -7.23 3.80 -9.83
N ALA A 91 -8.10 4.41 -9.02
CA ALA A 91 -7.64 5.35 -8.00
C ALA A 91 -6.94 4.59 -6.86
N GLU A 92 -6.14 5.31 -6.07
CA GLU A 92 -5.42 4.73 -4.93
C GLU A 92 -6.35 4.04 -3.92
N ALA A 93 -7.51 4.64 -3.64
CA ALA A 93 -8.52 4.09 -2.73
C ALA A 93 -9.11 2.77 -3.25
N ASP A 94 -9.33 2.67 -4.56
CA ASP A 94 -9.82 1.44 -5.20
C ASP A 94 -8.77 0.34 -5.13
N LEU A 95 -7.50 0.64 -5.44
CA LEU A 95 -6.40 -0.33 -5.35
C LEU A 95 -6.25 -0.87 -3.93
N ARG A 96 -6.35 -0.01 -2.92
CA ARG A 96 -6.33 -0.42 -1.51
C ARG A 96 -7.49 -1.37 -1.20
N GLY A 97 -8.69 -1.06 -1.69
CA GLY A 97 -9.87 -1.91 -1.57
C GLY A 97 -9.70 -3.27 -2.21
N ILE A 98 -9.28 -3.30 -3.48
CA ILE A 98 -9.05 -4.52 -4.26
C ILE A 98 -8.05 -5.45 -3.55
N VAL A 99 -6.91 -4.92 -3.08
CA VAL A 99 -5.89 -5.73 -2.41
C VAL A 99 -6.38 -6.25 -1.05
N ALA A 100 -7.11 -5.43 -0.30
CA ALA A 100 -7.64 -5.84 1.01
C ALA A 100 -8.75 -6.89 0.90
N ASN A 101 -9.68 -6.73 -0.04
CA ASN A 101 -10.78 -7.65 -0.28
C ASN A 101 -11.41 -7.45 -1.67
N ALA A 102 -10.98 -8.23 -2.67
CA ALA A 102 -11.44 -8.16 -4.05
C ALA A 102 -12.84 -8.78 -4.33
N ARG A 103 -13.68 -9.00 -3.31
CA ARG A 103 -14.99 -9.68 -3.45
C ARG A 103 -16.14 -8.77 -3.78
#